data_AF-A0A1G1KLG1-F1
#
_entry.id   AF-A0A1G1KLG1-F1
#
_cell.length_a   1.000
_cell.length_b   1.000
_cell.length_c   1.000
_cell.angle_alpha   90.00
_cell.angle_beta   90.00
_cell.angle_gamma   90.00
#
_symmetry.space_group_name_H-M   'P 1'
#
loop_
_entity.id
_entity.type
_entity.pdbx_description
1 polymer ?
#
loop_
_entity_poly.entity_id
_entity_poly.type
_entity_poly.pdbx_seq_one_letter_code
_entity_poly.pdbx_strand_id
1 'polypeptide(L)'
;MRISIRYFDFEEIPSIYEYQYPTDRELLEIFPEAKNIIPLKINDWLRRKGKLLSKETIPFFRKCNALSDEFARAFWKEAYAYLAGGFNEIIRQLKRLRRLEALMADPERASNFEAKLQKAKDTPIIELYDYEGIRRAGRNLIARCPLHADKSPSFYIYDNNSWYCFGCNRGGDSIDFVRAVHNVSFSKALDLLTGGVKC
;
A
#
# COMPACT_ATOMS: atom_id res chain seq x y z
N MET A 1 14.64 1.85 -48.74
CA MET A 1 14.71 2.83 -47.64
C MET A 1 14.51 2.08 -46.34
N ARG A 2 15.59 1.80 -45.61
CA ARG A 2 15.59 0.98 -44.38
C ARG A 2 15.67 1.96 -43.22
N ILE A 3 14.52 2.27 -42.60
CA ILE A 3 14.49 3.15 -41.44
C ILE A 3 14.78 2.29 -40.21
N SER A 4 16.02 2.34 -39.72
CA SER A 4 16.33 1.86 -38.38
C SER A 4 15.94 2.94 -37.39
N ILE A 5 15.01 2.65 -36.49
CA ILE A 5 14.82 3.46 -35.29
C ILE A 5 15.64 2.77 -34.20
N ARG A 6 16.85 3.28 -33.94
CA ARG A 6 17.53 3.10 -32.66
C ARG A 6 17.10 4.23 -31.71
N TYR A 7 17.25 3.98 -30.42
CA TYR A 7 16.87 4.79 -29.23
C TYR A 7 15.40 4.61 -28.83
N PHE A 8 15.07 4.04 -27.68
CA PHE A 8 15.62 4.34 -26.35
C PHE A 8 16.14 3.12 -25.59
N ASP A 9 17.39 3.22 -25.13
CA ASP A 9 17.93 2.44 -24.01
C ASP A 9 17.16 2.84 -22.74
N PHE A 10 16.48 1.88 -22.12
CA PHE A 10 15.82 2.04 -20.81
C PHE A 10 16.80 1.73 -19.66
N GLU A 11 18.06 2.13 -19.80
CA GLU A 11 19.01 2.10 -18.69
C GLU A 11 18.88 3.41 -17.90
N GLU A 12 18.43 3.25 -16.65
CA GLU A 12 18.38 4.26 -15.59
C GLU A 12 17.39 5.41 -15.77
N ILE A 13 16.10 5.10 -15.69
CA ILE A 13 15.18 6.04 -15.03
C ILE A 13 15.42 5.87 -13.52
N PRO A 14 15.97 6.87 -12.80
CA PRO A 14 16.05 6.81 -11.35
C PRO A 14 14.64 6.55 -10.82
N SER A 15 14.47 5.61 -9.88
CA SER A 15 13.16 5.25 -9.32
C SER A 15 12.53 6.48 -8.64
N ILE A 16 11.85 7.30 -9.42
CA ILE A 16 11.06 8.42 -8.95
C ILE A 16 9.90 7.80 -8.18
N TYR A 17 10.03 7.84 -6.85
CA TYR A 17 9.01 7.57 -5.87
C TYR A 17 8.66 6.10 -5.61
N GLU A 18 9.13 5.60 -4.48
CA GLU A 18 8.36 4.70 -3.64
C GLU A 18 7.22 5.52 -2.98
N TYR A 19 6.35 6.14 -3.80
CA TYR A 19 5.15 6.81 -3.31
C TYR A 19 4.26 5.69 -2.79
N GLN A 20 4.19 5.53 -1.47
CA GLN A 20 3.26 4.60 -0.89
C GLN A 20 1.86 5.16 -1.12
N TYR A 21 1.19 4.60 -2.12
CA TYR A 21 -0.20 4.89 -2.40
C TYR A 21 -0.99 4.77 -1.09
N PRO A 22 -1.85 5.76 -0.76
CA PRO A 22 -2.68 5.67 0.42
C PRO A 22 -3.49 4.39 0.35
N THR A 23 -3.58 3.69 1.47
CA THR A 23 -4.38 2.48 1.60
C THR A 23 -5.83 2.78 1.23
N ASP A 24 -6.60 1.77 0.80
CA ASP A 24 -8.01 1.97 0.48
C ASP A 24 -8.79 2.62 1.63
N ARG A 25 -8.38 2.39 2.89
CA ARG A 25 -8.97 3.05 4.05
C ARG A 25 -8.69 4.56 4.03
N GLU A 26 -7.43 4.95 3.87
CA GLU A 26 -7.03 6.37 3.79
C GLU A 26 -7.67 7.07 2.59
N LEU A 27 -7.78 6.39 1.43
CA LEU A 27 -8.50 6.93 0.27
C LEU A 27 -9.99 7.18 0.55
N LEU A 28 -10.65 6.30 1.32
CA LEU A 28 -12.05 6.46 1.69
C LEU A 28 -12.30 7.53 2.75
N GLU A 29 -11.27 7.91 3.51
CA GLU A 29 -11.29 9.04 4.43
C GLU A 29 -11.08 10.37 3.68
N ILE A 30 -10.21 10.39 2.66
CA ILE A 30 -9.98 11.55 1.78
C ILE A 30 -11.15 11.80 0.84
N PHE A 31 -11.78 10.73 0.33
CA PHE A 31 -12.90 10.78 -0.62
C PHE A 31 -14.15 10.09 -0.04
N PRO A 32 -14.83 10.70 0.94
CA PRO A 32 -15.96 10.07 1.63
C PRO A 32 -17.14 9.76 0.69
N GLU A 33 -17.32 10.51 -0.40
CA GLU A 33 -18.35 10.27 -1.44
C GLU A 33 -18.13 8.94 -2.16
N ALA A 34 -16.88 8.45 -2.23
CA ALA A 34 -16.55 7.18 -2.84
C ALA A 34 -17.21 6.00 -2.12
N LYS A 35 -17.50 6.11 -0.80
CA LYS A 35 -18.22 5.08 -0.02
C LYS A 35 -19.59 4.75 -0.60
N ASN A 36 -20.25 5.72 -1.24
CA ASN A 36 -21.56 5.54 -1.86
C ASN A 36 -21.46 5.04 -3.32
N ILE A 37 -20.37 5.35 -4.01
CA ILE A 37 -20.16 5.01 -5.44
C ILE A 37 -19.57 3.61 -5.59
N ILE A 38 -18.70 3.18 -4.67
CA ILE A 38 -18.01 1.89 -4.72
C ILE A 38 -18.98 0.69 -4.76
N PRO A 39 -20.02 0.61 -3.90
CA PRO A 39 -21.00 -0.48 -3.98
C PRO A 39 -21.74 -0.51 -5.33
N LEU A 40 -22.05 0.66 -5.89
CA LEU A 40 -22.71 0.77 -7.19
C LEU A 40 -21.79 0.31 -8.34
N LYS A 41 -20.51 0.69 -8.29
CA LYS A 41 -19.49 0.24 -9.27
C LYS A 41 -19.19 -1.25 -9.15
N ILE A 42 -19.15 -1.80 -7.93
CA ILE A 42 -19.02 -3.24 -7.69
C ILE A 42 -20.23 -3.97 -8.28
N ASN A 43 -21.45 -3.49 -8.05
CA ASN A 43 -22.66 -4.10 -8.61
C ASN A 43 -22.75 -3.98 -10.13
N ASP A 44 -22.39 -2.84 -10.70
CA ASP A 44 -22.32 -2.64 -12.16
C ASP A 44 -21.23 -3.53 -12.79
N TRP A 45 -20.08 -3.65 -12.13
CA TRP A 45 -19.01 -4.56 -12.55
C TRP A 45 -19.45 -6.03 -12.47
N LEU A 46 -20.09 -6.46 -11.36
CA LEU A 46 -20.65 -7.81 -11.20
C LEU A 46 -21.77 -8.08 -12.21
N ARG A 47 -22.59 -7.08 -12.56
CA ARG A 47 -23.61 -7.22 -13.60
C ARG A 47 -23.00 -7.37 -15.00
N ARG A 48 -21.92 -6.65 -15.30
CA ARG A 48 -21.20 -6.71 -16.60
C ARG A 48 -20.32 -7.96 -16.75
N LYS A 49 -19.66 -8.40 -15.66
CA LYS A 49 -18.71 -9.52 -15.65
C LYS A 49 -19.30 -10.81 -15.06
N GLY A 50 -20.48 -10.78 -14.44
CA GLY A 50 -21.15 -11.94 -13.87
C GLY A 50 -21.50 -13.02 -14.91
N LYS A 51 -21.65 -12.66 -16.19
CA LYS A 51 -21.75 -13.63 -17.30
C LYS A 51 -20.46 -14.41 -17.56
N LEU A 52 -19.29 -13.83 -17.29
CA LEU A 52 -17.99 -14.53 -17.34
C LEU A 52 -17.75 -15.46 -16.14
N LEU A 53 -18.59 -15.35 -15.11
CA LEU A 53 -18.57 -16.14 -13.87
C LEU A 53 -19.85 -16.99 -13.72
N SER A 54 -20.67 -17.10 -14.77
CA SER A 54 -21.94 -17.81 -14.71
C SER A 54 -21.74 -19.30 -14.40
N LYS A 55 -22.82 -19.98 -13.98
CA LYS A 55 -22.87 -21.43 -13.74
C LYS A 55 -22.38 -22.30 -14.92
N GLU A 56 -22.12 -21.73 -16.10
CA GLU A 56 -21.66 -22.42 -17.30
C GLU A 56 -20.12 -22.39 -17.47
N THR A 57 -19.44 -21.36 -16.95
CA THR A 57 -17.99 -21.19 -17.14
C THR A 57 -17.19 -22.22 -16.34
N ILE A 58 -17.57 -22.49 -15.08
CA ILE A 58 -16.91 -23.49 -14.23
C ILE A 58 -17.02 -24.93 -14.80
N PRO A 59 -18.20 -25.41 -15.25
CA PRO A 59 -18.33 -26.71 -15.94
C PRO A 59 -17.56 -26.80 -17.26
N PHE A 60 -17.46 -25.70 -18.02
CA PHE A 60 -16.65 -25.64 -19.25
C PHE A 60 -15.18 -25.92 -18.97
N PHE A 61 -14.60 -25.27 -17.94
CA PHE A 61 -13.21 -25.51 -17.53
C PHE A 61 -12.98 -26.94 -17.01
N ARG A 62 -13.97 -27.52 -16.33
CA ARG A 62 -13.93 -28.91 -15.85
C ARG A 62 -13.89 -29.91 -17.01
N LYS A 63 -14.59 -29.61 -18.13
CA LYS A 63 -14.53 -30.37 -19.38
C LYS A 63 -13.18 -30.23 -20.09
N CYS A 64 -12.61 -29.03 -20.17
CA CYS A 64 -11.31 -28.81 -20.84
C CYS A 64 -10.15 -29.55 -20.15
N ASN A 65 -10.15 -29.64 -18.81
CA ASN A 65 -9.14 -30.40 -18.06
C ASN A 65 -9.29 -31.93 -18.18
N ALA A 66 -10.43 -32.42 -18.68
CA ALA A 66 -10.70 -33.85 -18.90
C ALA A 66 -10.41 -34.31 -20.34
N LEU A 67 -9.90 -33.43 -21.21
CA LEU A 67 -9.53 -33.78 -22.58
C LEU A 67 -8.33 -34.74 -22.58
N SER A 68 -8.41 -35.82 -23.35
CA SER A 68 -7.30 -36.80 -23.50
C SER A 68 -6.13 -36.20 -24.28
N ASP A 69 -6.42 -35.32 -25.23
CA ASP A 69 -5.43 -34.66 -26.07
C ASP A 69 -4.55 -33.71 -25.25
N GLU A 70 -3.24 -33.89 -25.37
CA GLU A 70 -2.24 -33.17 -24.58
C GLU A 70 -2.07 -31.72 -25.05
N PHE A 71 -2.16 -31.50 -26.36
CA PHE A 71 -2.07 -30.16 -26.96
C PHE A 71 -3.27 -29.29 -26.58
N ALA A 72 -4.49 -29.83 -26.66
CA ALA A 72 -5.69 -29.13 -26.25
C ALA A 72 -5.69 -28.79 -24.76
N ARG A 73 -5.19 -29.69 -23.89
CA ARG A 73 -4.99 -29.40 -22.47
C ARG A 73 -3.98 -28.28 -22.23
N ALA A 74 -2.87 -28.28 -22.96
CA ALA A 74 -1.83 -27.25 -22.85
C ALA A 74 -2.32 -25.87 -23.33
N PHE A 75 -2.98 -25.82 -24.50
CA PHE A 75 -3.58 -24.62 -25.07
C PHE A 75 -4.60 -23.96 -24.11
N TRP A 76 -5.50 -24.76 -23.52
CA TRP A 76 -6.47 -24.25 -22.56
C TRP A 76 -5.85 -23.85 -21.21
N LYS A 77 -4.74 -24.47 -20.79
CA LYS A 77 -3.98 -24.03 -19.60
C LYS A 77 -3.32 -22.67 -19.81
N GLU A 78 -2.71 -22.41 -20.96
CA GLU A 78 -2.12 -21.11 -21.27
C GLU A 78 -3.20 -20.02 -21.47
N ALA A 79 -4.27 -20.34 -22.20
CA ALA A 79 -5.42 -19.45 -22.34
C ALA A 79 -6.07 -19.13 -20.98
N TYR A 80 -6.12 -20.11 -20.06
CA TYR A 80 -6.54 -19.90 -18.67
C TYR A 80 -5.55 -19.03 -17.91
N ALA A 81 -4.23 -19.21 -18.01
CA ALA A 81 -3.28 -18.33 -17.34
C ALA A 81 -3.44 -16.86 -17.78
N TYR A 82 -3.68 -16.64 -19.07
CA TYR A 82 -3.94 -15.31 -19.65
C TYR A 82 -5.29 -14.70 -19.21
N LEU A 83 -6.35 -15.51 -19.16
CA LEU A 83 -7.70 -15.07 -18.74
C LEU A 83 -7.87 -15.02 -17.20
N ALA A 84 -7.17 -15.88 -16.47
CA ALA A 84 -7.25 -16.05 -15.02
C ALA A 84 -6.25 -15.23 -14.23
N GLY A 85 -5.25 -14.62 -14.88
CA GLY A 85 -4.48 -13.52 -14.29
C GLY A 85 -5.40 -12.41 -13.76
N GLY A 86 -6.47 -12.09 -14.50
CA GLY A 86 -7.53 -11.21 -14.02
C GLY A 86 -8.37 -11.80 -12.89
N PHE A 87 -8.69 -13.10 -12.93
CA PHE A 87 -9.47 -13.78 -11.88
C PHE A 87 -8.76 -13.83 -10.53
N ASN A 88 -7.45 -14.08 -10.50
CA ASN A 88 -6.68 -14.11 -9.27
C ASN A 88 -6.61 -12.73 -8.61
N GLU A 89 -6.51 -11.66 -9.40
CA GLU A 89 -6.61 -10.29 -8.91
C GLU A 89 -7.99 -10.02 -8.29
N ILE A 90 -9.06 -10.41 -8.99
CA ILE A 90 -10.45 -10.26 -8.51
C ILE A 90 -10.67 -11.03 -7.20
N ILE A 91 -10.18 -12.26 -7.08
CA ILE A 91 -10.28 -13.07 -5.86
C ILE A 91 -9.50 -12.42 -4.71
N ARG A 92 -8.32 -11.85 -5.00
CA ARG A 92 -7.51 -11.13 -4.01
C ARG A 92 -8.26 -9.89 -3.51
N GLN A 93 -8.87 -9.12 -4.40
CA GLN A 93 -9.69 -7.97 -4.05
C GLN A 93 -10.94 -8.37 -3.27
N LEU A 94 -11.64 -9.44 -3.64
CA LEU A 94 -12.81 -9.93 -2.88
C LEU A 94 -12.44 -10.40 -1.46
N LYS A 95 -11.31 -11.08 -1.29
CA LYS A 95 -10.80 -11.46 0.04
C LYS A 95 -10.47 -10.22 0.89
N ARG A 96 -9.87 -9.20 0.28
CA ARG A 96 -9.58 -7.92 0.94
C ARG A 96 -10.86 -7.22 1.39
N LEU A 97 -11.86 -7.10 0.51
CA LEU A 97 -13.13 -6.45 0.83
C LEU A 97 -13.89 -7.17 1.95
N ARG A 98 -13.96 -8.50 1.94
CA ARG A 98 -14.55 -9.27 3.06
C ARG A 98 -13.80 -9.11 4.37
N ARG A 99 -12.47 -8.96 4.32
CA ARG A 99 -11.67 -8.69 5.52
C ARG A 99 -11.96 -7.30 6.09
N LEU A 100 -12.10 -6.29 5.23
CA LEU A 100 -12.48 -4.94 5.62
C LEU A 100 -13.91 -4.93 6.20
N GLU A 101 -14.85 -5.60 5.55
CA GLU A 101 -16.22 -5.78 6.05
C GLU A 101 -16.23 -6.44 7.43
N ALA A 102 -15.44 -7.51 7.64
CA ALA A 102 -15.32 -8.16 8.94
C ALA A 102 -14.63 -7.29 10.01
N LEU A 103 -13.66 -6.45 9.63
CA LEU A 103 -13.04 -5.48 10.54
C LEU A 103 -13.99 -4.34 10.90
N MET A 104 -14.93 -3.99 10.02
CA MET A 104 -15.97 -2.99 10.26
C MET A 104 -17.19 -3.55 11.02
N ALA A 105 -17.38 -4.88 11.01
CA ALA A 105 -18.49 -5.56 11.68
C ALA A 105 -18.29 -5.72 13.20
N ASP A 106 -17.10 -5.41 13.73
CA ASP A 106 -16.76 -5.45 15.15
C ASP A 106 -16.36 -4.04 15.63
N PRO A 107 -17.31 -3.26 16.20
CA PRO A 107 -17.06 -1.89 16.63
C PRO A 107 -15.98 -1.77 17.71
N GLU A 108 -15.85 -2.77 18.58
CA GLU A 108 -14.86 -2.78 19.65
C GLU A 108 -13.45 -2.93 19.08
N ARG A 109 -13.29 -3.84 18.11
CA ARG A 109 -12.01 -4.02 17.42
C ARG A 109 -11.62 -2.81 16.56
N ALA A 110 -12.58 -2.17 15.91
CA ALA A 110 -12.35 -0.94 15.16
C ALA A 110 -11.88 0.19 16.08
N SER A 111 -12.57 0.39 17.21
CA SER A 111 -12.19 1.38 18.23
C SER A 111 -10.80 1.10 18.83
N ASN A 112 -10.51 -0.16 19.15
CA ASN A 112 -9.19 -0.57 19.66
C ASN A 112 -8.07 -0.29 18.64
N PHE A 113 -8.33 -0.51 17.35
CA PHE A 113 -7.38 -0.21 16.29
C PHE A 113 -7.16 1.29 16.11
N GLU A 114 -8.24 2.09 16.16
CA GLU A 114 -8.16 3.55 16.10
C GLU A 114 -7.38 4.13 17.28
N ALA A 115 -7.63 3.63 18.49
CA ALA A 115 -6.87 3.99 19.68
C ALA A 115 -5.38 3.62 19.52
N LYS A 116 -5.08 2.44 18.94
CA LYS A 116 -3.71 2.01 18.64
C LYS A 116 -3.04 2.93 17.62
N LEU A 117 -3.77 3.34 16.57
CA LEU A 117 -3.28 4.26 15.54
C LEU A 117 -2.98 5.63 16.12
N GLN A 118 -3.91 6.19 16.89
CA GLN A 118 -3.76 7.50 17.51
C GLN A 118 -2.57 7.51 18.47
N LYS A 119 -2.47 6.50 19.35
CA LYS A 119 -1.32 6.34 20.26
C LYS A 119 0.02 6.32 19.52
N ALA A 120 0.09 5.64 18.37
CA ALA A 120 1.31 5.58 17.58
C ALA A 120 1.68 6.95 16.96
N LYS A 121 0.69 7.72 16.49
CA LYS A 121 0.88 9.07 15.96
C LYS A 121 1.25 10.08 17.06
N ASP A 122 0.74 9.89 18.27
CA ASP A 122 1.02 10.76 19.42
C ASP A 122 2.41 10.51 20.03
N THR A 123 3.09 9.42 19.66
CA THR A 123 4.44 9.13 20.15
C THR A 123 5.40 10.22 19.65
N PRO A 124 6.09 10.99 20.52
CA PRO A 124 6.88 12.13 20.07
C PRO A 124 8.05 11.71 19.17
N ILE A 125 8.14 12.26 17.95
CA ILE A 125 9.21 11.93 16.98
C ILE A 125 10.60 12.18 17.56
N ILE A 126 10.71 13.20 18.42
CA ILE A 126 11.93 13.56 19.12
C ILE A 126 12.48 12.43 20.02
N GLU A 127 11.61 11.51 20.47
CA GLU A 127 11.98 10.38 21.33
C GLU A 127 12.28 9.09 20.54
N LEU A 128 12.00 9.08 19.23
CA LEU A 128 12.11 7.87 18.40
C LEU A 128 13.53 7.58 17.89
N TYR A 129 14.44 8.54 17.98
CA TYR A 129 15.79 8.41 17.45
C TYR A 129 16.77 9.32 18.20
N ASP A 130 18.05 8.95 18.19
CA ASP A 130 19.12 9.79 18.73
C ASP A 130 19.61 10.77 17.65
N TYR A 131 19.05 11.98 17.66
CA TYR A 131 19.30 12.98 16.62
C TYR A 131 20.63 13.71 16.81
N GLU A 132 21.47 13.65 15.78
CA GLU A 132 22.70 14.44 15.76
C GLU A 132 22.44 15.93 15.51
N GLY A 133 23.07 16.78 16.32
CA GLY A 133 23.11 18.23 16.11
C GLY A 133 21.75 18.91 16.27
N ILE A 134 20.87 18.34 17.09
CA ILE A 134 19.54 18.88 17.29
C ILE A 134 19.56 20.27 17.95
N ARG A 135 18.79 21.20 17.40
CA ARG A 135 18.67 22.58 17.91
C ARG A 135 17.30 23.16 17.58
N ARG A 136 16.94 24.27 18.24
CA ARG A 136 15.71 25.00 17.95
C ARG A 136 15.84 25.86 16.68
N ALA A 137 14.78 25.89 15.89
CA ALA A 137 14.58 26.75 14.73
C ALA A 137 13.18 27.38 14.80
N GLY A 138 13.06 28.49 15.52
CA GLY A 138 11.77 29.10 15.85
C GLY A 138 10.93 28.17 16.74
N ARG A 139 9.74 27.79 16.28
CA ARG A 139 8.86 26.82 16.95
C ARG A 139 9.23 25.35 16.68
N ASN A 140 10.07 25.11 15.69
CA ASN A 140 10.43 23.77 15.25
C ASN A 140 11.78 23.34 15.83
N LEU A 141 12.06 22.05 15.75
CA LEU A 141 13.42 21.52 15.94
C LEU A 141 14.03 21.22 14.57
N ILE A 142 15.35 21.35 14.47
CA ILE A 142 16.13 20.98 13.30
C ILE A 142 17.30 20.10 13.72
N ALA A 143 17.57 19.04 12.95
CA ALA A 143 18.66 18.09 13.17
C ALA A 143 19.25 17.60 11.83
N ARG A 144 20.33 16.82 11.89
CA ARG A 144 20.75 16.02 10.73
C ARG A 144 19.74 14.90 10.47
N CYS A 145 19.56 14.57 9.20
CA CYS A 145 18.59 13.56 8.81
C CYS A 145 19.09 12.15 9.11
N PRO A 146 18.30 11.29 9.78
CA PRO A 146 18.64 9.88 9.97
C PRO A 146 18.56 9.04 8.69
N LEU A 147 17.88 9.54 7.64
CA LEU A 147 17.55 8.78 6.43
C LEU A 147 18.54 8.98 5.27
N HIS A 148 19.43 9.96 5.37
CA HIS A 148 20.49 10.19 4.38
C HIS A 148 21.65 10.96 5.03
N ALA A 149 22.86 10.74 4.53
CA ALA A 149 24.03 11.46 5.02
C ALA A 149 24.00 12.93 4.55
N ASP A 150 23.91 13.86 5.50
CA ASP A 150 23.97 15.29 5.25
C ASP A 150 25.00 15.95 6.18
N LYS A 151 25.74 16.92 5.66
CA LYS A 151 26.68 17.74 6.44
C LYS A 151 25.94 18.82 7.23
N SER A 152 24.86 19.35 6.65
CA SER A 152 23.99 20.37 7.23
C SER A 152 22.73 19.78 7.88
N PRO A 153 22.19 20.38 8.94
CA PRO A 153 20.87 19.99 9.45
C PRO A 153 19.79 20.27 8.41
N SER A 154 19.06 19.25 7.96
CA SER A 154 18.00 19.35 6.95
C SER A 154 16.68 18.70 7.41
N PHE A 155 16.67 18.09 8.59
CA PHE A 155 15.53 17.39 9.18
C PHE A 155 14.80 18.27 10.18
N TYR A 156 13.55 18.62 9.88
CA TYR A 156 12.69 19.43 10.72
C TYR A 156 11.66 18.58 11.45
N ILE A 157 11.47 18.86 12.74
CA ILE A 157 10.37 18.34 13.56
C ILE A 157 9.47 19.53 13.94
N TYR A 158 8.20 19.46 13.57
CA TYR A 158 7.21 20.51 13.79
C TYR A 158 6.47 20.32 15.12
N ASP A 159 5.80 21.38 15.57
CA ASP A 159 5.03 21.40 16.83
C ASP A 159 3.85 20.40 16.84
N ASN A 160 3.28 20.11 15.69
CA ASN A 160 2.21 19.12 15.50
C ASN A 160 2.69 17.65 15.47
N ASN A 161 3.93 17.37 15.91
CA ASN A 161 4.54 16.05 15.86
C ASN A 161 4.56 15.43 14.45
N SER A 162 4.80 16.26 13.44
CA SER A 162 5.17 15.81 12.09
C SER A 162 6.62 16.17 11.80
N TRP A 163 7.19 15.57 10.76
CA TRP A 163 8.55 15.84 10.33
C TRP A 163 8.66 16.01 8.82
N TYR A 164 9.68 16.75 8.39
CA TYR A 164 10.06 16.83 6.98
C TYR A 164 11.57 17.05 6.85
N CYS A 165 12.17 16.35 5.90
CA CYS A 165 13.56 16.50 5.54
C CYS A 165 13.69 17.16 4.17
N PHE A 166 14.24 18.38 4.13
CA PHE A 166 14.45 19.12 2.89
C PHE A 166 15.62 18.57 2.04
N GLY A 167 16.49 17.73 2.61
CA GLY A 167 17.59 17.11 1.86
C GLY A 167 17.16 15.89 1.05
N CYS A 168 16.28 15.04 1.60
CA CYS A 168 15.81 13.82 0.94
C CYS A 168 14.34 13.84 0.50
N ASN A 169 13.63 14.95 0.73
CA ASN A 169 12.21 15.14 0.39
C ASN A 169 11.27 14.07 0.97
N ARG A 170 11.53 13.67 2.22
CA ARG A 170 10.67 12.74 2.96
C ARG A 170 10.08 13.44 4.17
N GLY A 171 8.88 13.05 4.56
CA GLY A 171 8.20 13.56 5.74
C GLY A 171 7.00 12.70 6.09
N GLY A 172 6.37 13.01 7.22
CA GLY A 172 5.19 12.29 7.69
C GLY A 172 4.99 12.42 9.20
N ASP A 173 4.29 11.45 9.78
CA ASP A 173 4.11 11.34 11.22
C ASP A 173 5.11 10.34 11.85
N SER A 174 4.94 10.03 13.13
CA SER A 174 5.75 9.07 13.88
C SER A 174 5.77 7.67 13.26
N ILE A 175 4.66 7.24 12.65
CA ILE A 175 4.57 5.94 11.98
C ILE A 175 5.44 5.97 10.72
N ASP A 176 5.32 7.01 9.91
CA ASP A 176 6.14 7.16 8.70
C ASP A 176 7.63 7.26 9.03
N PHE A 177 7.98 7.94 10.14
CA PHE A 177 9.35 8.01 10.62
C PHE A 177 9.92 6.62 10.93
N VAL A 178 9.24 5.84 11.77
CA VAL A 178 9.68 4.47 12.14
C VAL A 178 9.78 3.57 10.91
N ARG A 179 8.84 3.67 9.98
CA ARG A 179 8.87 2.91 8.73
C ARG A 179 10.09 3.26 7.90
N ALA A 180 10.41 4.55 7.77
CA ALA A 180 11.53 5.02 6.99
C ALA A 180 12.88 4.65 7.62
N VAL A 181 13.02 4.80 8.95
CA VAL A 181 14.27 4.52 9.67
C VAL A 181 14.55 3.02 9.77
N HIS A 182 13.53 2.20 10.05
CA HIS A 182 13.71 0.75 10.22
C HIS A 182 13.44 -0.07 8.96
N ASN A 183 12.98 0.56 7.88
CA ASN A 183 12.56 -0.11 6.65
C ASN A 183 11.54 -1.24 6.91
N VAL A 184 10.47 -0.91 7.63
CA VAL A 184 9.44 -1.88 8.05
C VAL A 184 8.06 -1.55 7.48
N SER A 185 7.20 -2.57 7.40
CA SER A 185 5.80 -2.40 7.01
C SER A 185 5.03 -1.57 8.05
N PHE A 186 3.91 -0.97 7.63
CA PHE A 186 3.02 -0.20 8.50
C PHE A 186 2.60 -0.98 9.76
N SER A 187 2.20 -2.25 9.60
CA SER A 187 1.80 -3.09 10.74
C SER A 187 2.94 -3.26 11.75
N LYS A 188 4.17 -3.47 11.25
CA LYS A 188 5.33 -3.66 12.12
C LYS A 188 5.74 -2.37 12.82
N ALA A 189 5.67 -1.22 12.13
CA ALA A 189 5.88 0.09 12.75
C ALA A 189 4.85 0.38 13.85
N LEU A 190 3.58 0.08 13.59
CA LEU A 190 2.52 0.21 14.58
C LEU A 190 2.80 -0.65 15.83
N ASP A 191 3.29 -1.87 15.65
CA ASP A 191 3.68 -2.73 16.77
C ASP A 191 4.92 -2.21 17.53
N LEU A 192 5.92 -1.65 16.83
CA LEU A 192 7.09 -1.04 17.48
C LEU A 192 6.69 0.16 18.35
N LEU A 193 5.79 1.01 17.86
CA LEU A 193 5.33 2.21 18.57
C LEU A 193 4.39 1.91 19.74
N THR A 194 3.65 0.79 19.68
CA THR A 194 2.60 0.50 20.67
C THR A 194 2.94 -0.67 21.60
N GLY A 195 4.14 -1.25 21.48
CA GLY A 195 4.65 -2.32 22.36
C GLY A 195 4.22 -3.73 21.96
N GLY A 196 3.84 -3.95 20.70
CA GLY A 196 3.24 -5.19 20.21
C GLY A 196 4.20 -6.39 20.10
N VAL A 197 5.48 -6.18 19.79
CA VAL A 197 6.52 -7.23 19.78
C VAL A 197 7.89 -6.56 19.89
N LYS A 198 8.64 -6.84 20.97
CA LYS A 198 10.07 -6.52 21.05
C LYS A 198 10.84 -7.47 20.12
N CYS A 199 11.79 -6.91 19.38
CA CYS A 199 12.78 -7.67 18.62
C CYS A 199 13.54 -8.66 19.52
#